data_AF-A0A1K2BFY9-F1
#
_entry.id   AF-A0A1K2BFY9-F1
#
_cell.length_a   1.000
_cell.length_b   1.000
_cell.length_c   1.000
_cell.angle_alpha   90.00
_cell.angle_beta   90.00
_cell.angle_gamma   90.00
#
_symmetry.space_group_name_H-M   'P 1'
#
loop_
_entity.id
_entity.type
_entity.pdbx_description
1 polymer ?
#
loop_
_entity_poly.entity_id
_entity_poly.type
_entity_poly.pdbx_seq_one_letter_code
_entity_poly.pdbx_strand_id
1 'polypeptide(L)' 'MSRFRVEFYECLYARADALFELTDAVLCADGPVKTLVELSLALEHRRGHGALYAALDRGWAEP' A
#
# COMPACT_ATOMS: atom_id res chain seq x y z
N MET A 1 17.58 1.86 -4.35
CA MET A 1 16.19 1.68 -3.89
C MET A 1 15.31 2.93 -4.01
N SER A 2 15.85 4.16 -3.96
CA SER A 2 15.03 5.38 -4.08
C SER A 2 14.32 5.53 -5.42
N ARG A 3 15.00 5.25 -6.54
CA ARG A 3 14.42 5.37 -7.89
C ARG A 3 13.18 4.50 -8.10
N PHE A 4 13.23 3.22 -7.70
CA PHE A 4 12.08 2.31 -7.77
C PHE A 4 10.89 2.84 -6.97
N ARG A 5 11.10 3.36 -5.76
CA ARG A 5 10.01 3.91 -4.94
C ARG A 5 9.35 5.13 -5.60
N VAL A 6 10.14 5.98 -6.24
CA VAL A 6 9.62 7.16 -6.97
C VAL A 6 8.82 6.71 -8.18
N GLU A 7 9.41 5.89 -9.07
CA GLU A 7 8.74 5.40 -10.27
C GLU A 7 7.48 4.59 -9.93
N PHE A 8 7.54 3.75 -8.89
CA PHE A 8 6.37 3.02 -8.40
C PHE A 8 5.25 3.95 -7.92
N TYR A 9 5.58 4.98 -7.13
CA TYR A 9 4.58 5.95 -6.67
C TYR A 9 3.98 6.74 -7.84
N GLU A 10 4.78 7.11 -8.84
CA GLU A 10 4.33 7.82 -10.04
C GLU A 10 3.36 7.00 -10.89
N CYS A 11 3.46 5.67 -10.89
CA CYS A 11 2.49 4.80 -11.54
C CYS A 11 1.13 4.73 -10.81
N LEU A 12 0.98 5.24 -9.57
CA LEU A 12 -0.27 5.16 -8.80
C LEU A 12 -1.14 6.41 -9.02
N TYR A 13 -2.22 6.27 -9.78
CA TYR A 13 -3.07 7.39 -10.20
C TYR A 13 -4.23 7.69 -9.26
N ALA A 14 -4.71 6.69 -8.50
CA ALA A 14 -5.75 6.88 -7.50
C ALA A 14 -5.34 6.25 -6.19
N ARG A 15 -5.59 6.98 -5.08
CA ARG A 15 -5.24 6.55 -3.72
C ARG A 15 -3.74 6.23 -3.54
N ALA A 16 -2.87 6.95 -4.27
CA ALA A 16 -1.43 6.69 -4.36
C ALA A 16 -0.76 6.46 -3.00
N ASP A 17 -0.92 7.38 -2.05
CA ASP A 17 -0.32 7.22 -0.72
C ASP A 17 -0.75 5.94 0.01
N ALA A 18 -2.04 5.59 -0.08
CA ALA A 18 -2.59 4.43 0.62
C ALA A 18 -2.14 3.12 -0.05
N LEU A 19 -2.07 3.08 -1.39
CA LEU A 19 -1.51 1.95 -2.14
C LEU A 19 0.00 1.80 -1.92
N PHE A 20 0.72 2.92 -1.86
CA PHE A 20 2.15 2.92 -1.63
C PHE A 20 2.50 2.41 -0.23
N GLU A 21 1.85 2.95 0.80
CA GLU A 21 2.00 2.49 2.18
C GLU A 21 1.55 1.03 2.36
N LEU A 22 0.47 0.61 1.68
CA LEU A 22 0.05 -0.79 1.68
C LEU A 22 1.11 -1.70 1.05
N THR A 23 1.73 -1.28 -0.05
CA THR A 23 2.80 -2.05 -0.71
C THR A 23 4.02 -2.18 0.19
N ASP A 24 4.41 -1.10 0.87
CA ASP A 24 5.53 -1.10 1.82
C ASP A 24 5.21 -2.06 2.99
N ALA A 25 3.99 -2.01 3.54
CA ALA A 25 3.54 -2.94 4.58
C ALA A 25 3.55 -4.42 4.13
N VAL A 26 3.15 -4.71 2.88
CA VAL A 26 3.21 -6.08 2.32
C VAL A 26 4.66 -6.57 2.20
N LEU A 27 5.56 -5.72 1.72
CA LEU A 27 6.97 -6.07 1.52
C LEU A 27 7.72 -6.25 2.85
N CYS A 28 7.26 -5.57 3.90
CA CYS A 28 7.84 -5.64 5.25
C CYS A 28 7.21 -6.72 6.15
N ALA A 29 6.17 -7.43 5.70
CA ALA A 29 5.57 -8.50 6.49
C ALA A 29 6.53 -9.69 6.66
N ASP A 30 6.56 -10.28 7.87
CA ASP A 30 7.37 -11.47 8.22
C ASP A 30 6.82 -12.78 7.60
N GLY A 31 6.45 -12.75 6.32
CA GLY A 31 5.91 -13.87 5.57
C GLY A 31 4.63 -13.54 4.79
N PRO A 32 3.93 -14.56 4.27
CA PRO A 32 2.71 -14.36 3.52
C PRO A 32 1.64 -13.64 4.35
N VAL A 33 1.05 -12.60 3.78
CA VAL A 33 -0.07 -11.88 4.39
C VAL A 33 -1.28 -12.79 4.45
N LYS A 34 -1.70 -13.15 5.67
CA LYS A 34 -2.88 -14.00 5.90
C LYS A 34 -4.15 -13.19 6.09
N THR A 35 -4.04 -11.98 6.61
CA THR A 35 -5.16 -11.05 6.73
C THR A 35 -4.73 -9.66 6.28
N LEU A 36 -5.51 -9.06 5.38
CA LEU A 36 -5.19 -7.73 4.85
C LEU A 36 -5.37 -6.63 5.89
N VAL A 37 -6.32 -6.79 6.81
CA VAL A 37 -6.62 -5.76 7.82
C VAL A 37 -5.49 -5.59 8.82
N GLU A 38 -4.72 -6.64 9.13
CA GLU A 38 -3.54 -6.56 10.00
C GLU A 38 -2.47 -5.62 9.42
N LEU A 39 -2.39 -5.46 8.10
CA LEU A 39 -1.46 -4.51 7.49
C LEU A 39 -1.74 -3.06 7.86
N SER A 40 -2.98 -2.73 8.25
CA SER A 40 -3.30 -1.38 8.76
C SER A 40 -2.69 -1.07 10.13
N LEU A 41 -2.10 -2.07 10.79
CA LEU A 41 -1.35 -1.93 12.03
C LEU A 41 0.16 -1.83 11.81
N ALA A 42 0.64 -2.08 10.58
CA ALA A 42 2.05 -1.99 10.24
C ALA A 42 2.53 -0.52 10.34
N LEU A 43 3.78 -0.31 10.76
CA LEU A 43 4.34 1.03 10.90
C LEU A 43 4.37 1.79 9.56
N GLU A 44 4.48 1.03 8.47
CA GLU A 44 4.49 1.47 7.10
C GLU A 44 3.11 1.97 6.64
N HIS A 45 2.01 1.46 7.23
CA HIS A 45 0.65 1.86 6.89
C HIS A 45 0.09 2.86 7.90
N ARG A 46 0.27 4.15 7.62
CA ARG A 46 -0.07 5.24 8.56
C ARG A 46 -1.56 5.60 8.57
N ARG A 47 -2.38 4.85 7.84
CA ARG A 47 -3.82 5.08 7.65
C ARG A 47 -4.63 3.94 8.26
N GLY A 48 -5.89 4.19 8.63
CA GLY A 48 -6.74 3.15 9.21
C GLY A 48 -7.27 2.13 8.19
N HIS A 49 -7.86 1.04 8.68
CA HIS A 49 -8.44 -0.04 7.86
C HIS A 49 -9.39 0.43 6.74
N GLY A 50 -10.15 1.51 6.95
CA GLY A 50 -11.09 2.03 5.96
C GLY A 50 -10.37 2.62 4.74
N ALA A 51 -9.22 3.25 4.96
CA ALA A 51 -8.37 3.74 3.89
C ALA A 51 -7.72 2.59 3.11
N LEU A 52 -7.33 1.51 3.81
CA LEU A 52 -6.81 0.29 3.19
C LEU A 52 -7.83 -0.30 2.21
N TYR A 53 -9.05 -0.56 2.65
CA TYR A 53 -10.08 -1.11 1.77
C TYR A 53 -10.50 -0.14 0.66
N ALA A 54 -10.56 1.17 0.94
CA ALA A 54 -10.85 2.16 -0.08
C ALA A 54 -9.74 2.27 -1.15
N ALA A 55 -8.49 1.99 -0.79
CA ALA A 55 -7.37 1.92 -1.72
C ALA A 55 -7.43 0.66 -2.59
N LEU A 56 -7.86 -0.48 -2.04
CA LEU A 56 -8.07 -1.69 -2.84
C LEU A 56 -9.28 -1.59 -3.77
N ASP A 57 -10.39 -1.00 -3.31
CA ASP A 57 -11.63 -0.85 -4.09
C ASP A 57 -11.53 0.21 -5.18
N ARG A 58 -10.83 1.32 -4.90
CA ARG A 58 -10.82 2.54 -5.75
C ARG A 58 -9.44 3.04 -6.10
N GLY A 59 -8.42 2.24 -5.81
CA GLY A 59 -7.06 2.51 -6.24
C GLY A 59 -6.87 2.18 -7.70
N TRP A 60 -5.86 2.79 -8.30
CA TRP A 60 -5.52 2.55 -9.70
C TRP A 60 -4.01 2.77 -9.86
N ALA A 61 -3.33 1.80 -10.48
CA ALA A 61 -1.98 1.91 -11.00
C ALA A 61 -1.98 1.84 -12.54
N GLU A 62 -0.95 2.40 -13.19
CA GLU A 62 -0.72 2.26 -14.63
C GLU A 62 -0.89 0.78 -15.07
N PRO A 63 -1.56 0.50 -16.22
CA PRO A 63 -1.89 -0.86 -16.65
C PRO A 63 -0.71 -1.80 -16.91
#